data_AF-A0A7S7P553-F1
#
_entry.id   AF-A0A7S7P553-F1
#
_cell.length_a   1.000
_cell.length_b   1.000
_cell.length_c   1.000
_cell.angle_alpha   90.00
_cell.angle_beta   90.00
_cell.angle_gamma   90.00
#
_symmetry.space_group_name_H-M   'P 1'
#
loop_
_entity.id
_entity.type
_entity.pdbx_description
1 polymer ?
#
loop_
_entity_poly.entity_id
_entity_poly.type
_entity_poly.pdbx_seq_one_letter_code
_entity_poly.pdbx_strand_id
1 'polypeptide(L)'
;MGKASRGKKKLRVSTYVAQDRRIIFGNSDSPVIDIAPMAPAAPTRPFNFEIKRGTQKRHIKKVYRFLNEESYADAFANGELRISTIETCRKYEDPLQGDAHEGTVLYRSRDYSKADWDMPGFREDALRSGIHIGPGVDGITMYGNTSQNSIQDALVLCTTVNFRPEDLSTFGKYCVEIHDIDEFFSVLTSALYQRYPIHKFYAGLVQYRNREFVGEAPPVHIGFIKPRHPYEPQQEFRMLWTVRTRKPLTAGNIVVPELSQFCRRIA
;
A
#
# COMPACT_ATOMS: atom_id res chain seq x y z
N MET A 1 -7.67 51.12 35.98
CA MET A 1 -8.28 50.94 34.64
C MET A 1 -7.16 50.92 33.61
N GLY A 2 -6.96 49.79 32.92
CA GLY A 2 -5.98 49.67 31.84
C GLY A 2 -6.17 48.33 31.12
N LYS A 3 -6.99 48.32 30.07
CA LYS A 3 -7.21 47.13 29.23
C LYS A 3 -6.05 47.02 28.23
N ALA A 4 -5.20 46.01 28.40
CA ALA A 4 -4.22 45.64 27.38
C ALA A 4 -4.93 44.96 26.20
N SER A 5 -4.89 45.59 25.02
CA SER A 5 -5.37 45.00 23.79
C SER A 5 -4.37 43.95 23.28
N ARG A 6 -4.79 42.68 23.24
CA ARG A 6 -4.03 41.63 22.56
C ARG A 6 -4.20 41.81 21.06
N GLY A 7 -3.16 42.30 20.40
CA GLY A 7 -3.10 42.41 18.94
C GLY A 7 -3.22 41.02 18.28
N LYS A 8 -4.19 40.87 17.37
CA LYS A 8 -4.32 39.71 16.50
C LYS A 8 -3.11 39.65 15.56
N LYS A 9 -2.14 38.78 15.84
CA LYS A 9 -1.09 38.46 14.88
C LYS A 9 -1.70 37.57 13.78
N LYS A 10 -1.89 38.14 12.58
CA LYS A 10 -2.13 37.35 11.36
C LYS A 10 -0.85 36.55 11.08
N LEU A 11 -0.85 35.26 11.38
CA LEU A 11 0.18 34.36 10.87
C LEU A 11 -0.16 34.05 9.40
N ARG A 12 0.63 34.58 8.48
CA ARG A 12 0.56 34.22 7.06
C ARG A 12 1.50 33.02 6.89
N VAL A 13 0.96 31.81 6.89
CA VAL A 13 1.74 30.61 6.58
C VAL A 13 1.81 30.51 5.06
N SER A 14 2.95 30.90 4.50
CA SER A 14 3.32 30.57 3.12
C SER A 14 3.61 29.07 3.03
N THR A 15 3.08 28.45 1.98
CA THR A 15 3.27 27.05 1.59
C THR A 15 4.72 26.62 1.71
N TYR A 16 4.96 25.56 2.51
CA TYR A 16 6.22 24.83 2.51
C TYR A 16 6.08 23.65 1.55
N VAL A 17 6.83 23.68 0.44
CA VAL A 17 7.18 22.47 -0.29
C VAL A 17 8.27 21.78 0.55
N ALA A 18 7.95 20.65 1.15
CA ALA A 18 8.93 19.87 1.89
C ALA A 18 9.96 19.27 0.92
N GLN A 19 11.03 20.00 0.64
CA GLN A 19 12.26 19.44 0.11
C GLN A 19 13.19 19.08 1.27
N ASP A 20 13.50 17.79 1.31
CA ASP A 20 14.49 17.06 2.09
C ASP A 20 15.60 17.94 2.73
N ARG A 21 15.68 17.96 4.07
CA ARG A 21 16.85 18.47 4.79
C ARG A 21 17.26 17.53 5.92
N ARG A 22 18.43 16.94 5.72
CA ARG A 22 19.20 16.14 6.68
C ARG A 22 19.70 17.03 7.82
N ILE A 23 19.66 16.51 9.04
CA ILE A 23 20.53 16.94 10.13
C ILE A 23 21.37 15.72 10.49
N ILE A 24 22.68 15.80 10.24
CA ILE A 24 23.67 14.78 10.61
C ILE A 24 24.36 15.30 11.87
N PHE A 25 24.27 14.57 12.97
CA PHE A 25 25.23 14.66 14.06
C PHE A 25 26.09 13.40 14.01
N GLY A 26 27.37 13.59 13.71
CA GLY A 26 28.38 12.56 13.83
C GLY A 26 28.97 12.55 15.24
N ASN A 27 29.26 11.37 15.75
CA ASN A 27 30.51 11.10 16.45
C ASN A 27 30.87 9.63 16.25
N SER A 28 32.13 9.43 15.89
CA SER A 28 32.82 8.18 15.62
C SER A 28 33.18 7.45 16.92
N ASP A 29 33.54 6.17 16.75
CA ASP A 29 34.24 5.29 17.69
C ASP A 29 33.37 4.34 18.51
N SER A 30 33.02 3.21 17.87
CA SER A 30 32.81 1.94 18.56
C SER A 30 33.22 0.78 17.63
N PRO A 31 33.86 -0.28 18.17
CA PRO A 31 34.50 -1.33 17.39
C PRO A 31 33.49 -2.23 16.67
N VAL A 32 33.84 -2.65 15.46
CA VAL A 32 33.08 -3.61 14.65
C VAL A 32 33.26 -5.00 15.27
N ILE A 33 32.18 -5.55 15.81
CA ILE A 33 32.11 -6.96 16.22
C ILE A 33 31.58 -7.75 15.03
N ASP A 34 32.42 -8.64 14.48
CA ASP A 34 32.00 -9.61 13.48
C ASP A 34 31.07 -10.64 14.14
N ILE A 35 29.79 -10.60 13.77
CA ILE A 35 28.79 -11.58 14.19
C ILE A 35 28.59 -12.54 13.01
N ALA A 36 29.07 -13.78 13.17
CA ALA A 36 28.82 -14.85 12.23
C ALA A 36 27.30 -15.03 11.97
N PRO A 37 26.89 -15.43 10.75
CA PRO A 37 25.47 -15.56 10.43
C PRO A 37 24.81 -16.68 11.25
N MET A 38 24.01 -16.28 12.25
CA MET A 38 23.06 -17.19 12.88
C MET A 38 21.97 -17.54 11.87
N ALA A 39 21.77 -18.83 11.62
CA ALA A 39 20.60 -19.33 10.90
C ALA A 39 19.33 -18.83 11.60
N PRO A 40 18.32 -18.33 10.88
CA PRO A 40 17.11 -17.82 11.50
C PRO A 40 16.34 -18.97 12.16
N ALA A 41 16.16 -18.89 13.48
CA ALA A 41 15.27 -19.78 14.20
C ALA A 41 13.84 -19.60 13.66
N ALA A 42 13.15 -20.71 13.40
CA ALA A 42 11.75 -20.70 12.99
C ALA A 42 10.91 -19.95 14.04
N PRO A 43 10.00 -19.06 13.63
CA PRO A 43 9.17 -18.34 14.58
C PRO A 43 8.26 -19.30 15.35
N THR A 44 8.38 -19.29 16.68
CA THR A 44 7.69 -20.18 17.62
C THR A 44 6.36 -19.65 18.15
N ARG A 45 5.80 -18.60 17.56
CA ARG A 45 4.50 -18.05 17.97
C ARG A 45 3.49 -18.13 16.84
N PRO A 46 2.27 -18.67 17.07
CA PRO A 46 1.18 -18.51 16.13
C PRO A 46 0.91 -17.00 15.98
N PHE A 47 1.14 -16.49 14.78
CA PHE A 47 0.96 -15.06 14.48
C PHE A 47 -0.53 -14.78 14.29
N ASN A 48 -1.12 -14.06 15.25
CA ASN A 48 -2.46 -13.49 15.10
C ASN A 48 -2.40 -12.35 14.07
N PHE A 49 -2.75 -12.65 12.82
CA PHE A 49 -3.00 -11.62 11.82
C PHE A 49 -4.35 -10.97 12.09
N GLU A 50 -4.38 -9.65 12.31
CA GLU A 50 -5.57 -8.88 11.98
C GLU A 50 -5.57 -8.71 10.46
N ILE A 51 -6.14 -9.68 9.73
CA ILE A 51 -6.46 -9.48 8.31
C ILE A 51 -7.50 -8.36 8.30
N LYS A 52 -7.07 -7.12 8.04
CA LYS A 52 -7.99 -6.02 7.73
C LYS A 52 -8.56 -6.28 6.34
N ARG A 53 -9.47 -7.27 6.25
CA ARG A 53 -10.35 -7.48 5.10
C ARG A 53 -11.16 -6.18 5.01
N GLY A 54 -10.78 -5.27 4.13
CA GLY A 54 -11.51 -4.02 3.98
C GLY A 54 -12.96 -4.34 3.65
N THR A 55 -13.90 -4.13 4.57
CA THR A 55 -15.38 -4.19 4.44
C THR A 55 -15.97 -5.24 3.47
N GLN A 56 -15.28 -6.35 3.21
CA GLN A 56 -15.64 -7.27 2.15
C GLN A 56 -16.65 -8.29 2.63
N LYS A 57 -17.89 -8.14 2.14
CA LYS A 57 -19.00 -9.09 2.38
C LYS A 57 -18.84 -10.40 1.59
N ARG A 58 -18.00 -10.43 0.54
CA ARG A 58 -17.88 -11.56 -0.38
C ARG A 58 -16.74 -12.48 0.03
N HIS A 59 -17.06 -13.75 0.28
CA HIS A 59 -16.07 -14.79 0.50
C HIS A 59 -15.43 -15.20 -0.84
N ILE A 60 -14.17 -14.85 -1.06
CA ILE A 60 -13.42 -15.23 -2.26
C ILE A 60 -12.86 -16.64 -2.02
N LYS A 61 -13.31 -17.62 -2.82
CA LYS A 61 -12.88 -19.03 -2.68
C LYS A 61 -11.61 -19.35 -3.45
N LYS A 62 -11.40 -18.66 -4.58
CA LYS A 62 -10.27 -18.84 -5.48
C LYS A 62 -9.97 -17.58 -6.27
N VAL A 63 -8.73 -17.46 -6.70
CA VAL A 63 -8.23 -16.38 -7.55
C VAL A 63 -7.34 -16.97 -8.65
N TYR A 64 -7.04 -16.15 -9.64
CA TYR A 64 -6.30 -16.56 -10.83
C TYR A 64 -5.13 -15.63 -11.07
N ARG A 65 -4.01 -16.20 -11.49
CA ARG A 65 -2.84 -15.45 -11.95
C ARG A 65 -2.59 -15.80 -13.40
N PHE A 66 -2.64 -14.80 -14.27
CA PHE A 66 -2.24 -14.92 -15.67
C PHE A 66 -0.74 -14.62 -15.81
N LEU A 67 -0.08 -15.39 -16.68
CA LEU A 67 1.35 -15.34 -16.94
C LEU A 67 1.60 -15.41 -18.46
N ASN A 68 2.64 -14.72 -18.90
CA ASN A 68 3.03 -14.60 -20.31
C ASN A 68 3.77 -15.83 -20.85
N GLU A 69 4.45 -16.59 -20.00
CA GLU A 69 5.20 -17.78 -20.36
C GLU A 69 4.69 -19.02 -19.62
N GLU A 70 4.70 -20.17 -20.31
CA GLU A 70 4.27 -21.46 -19.77
C GLU A 70 5.16 -21.89 -18.60
N SER A 71 6.48 -21.70 -18.78
CA SER A 71 7.50 -21.98 -17.78
C SER A 71 7.26 -21.24 -16.46
N TYR A 72 6.81 -19.98 -16.51
CA TYR A 72 6.47 -19.23 -15.30
C TYR A 72 5.22 -19.76 -14.63
N ALA A 73 4.24 -20.21 -15.41
CA ALA A 73 3.03 -20.76 -14.85
C ALA A 73 3.26 -22.13 -14.22
N ASP A 74 4.12 -22.95 -14.81
CA ASP A 74 4.58 -24.21 -14.23
C ASP A 74 5.42 -23.97 -12.97
N ALA A 75 6.34 -23.00 -13.00
CA ALA A 75 7.08 -22.57 -11.82
C ALA A 75 6.13 -22.13 -10.69
N PHE A 76 5.13 -21.30 -11.01
CA PHE A 76 4.13 -20.83 -10.05
C PHE A 76 3.32 -21.99 -9.46
N ALA A 77 2.89 -22.94 -10.31
CA ALA A 77 2.18 -24.12 -9.87
C ALA A 77 3.02 -25.02 -8.94
N ASN A 78 4.35 -24.98 -9.08
CA ASN A 78 5.30 -25.69 -8.24
C ASN A 78 5.81 -24.88 -7.03
N GLY A 79 5.20 -23.71 -6.75
CA GLY A 79 5.53 -22.88 -5.59
C GLY A 79 6.70 -21.90 -5.81
N GLU A 80 7.17 -21.72 -7.04
CA GLU A 80 8.08 -20.63 -7.40
C GLU A 80 7.30 -19.48 -8.03
N LEU A 81 7.18 -18.37 -7.30
CA LEU A 81 6.43 -17.21 -7.76
C LEU A 81 7.28 -15.93 -7.76
N ARG A 82 7.00 -15.06 -8.72
CA ARG A 82 7.56 -13.71 -8.77
C ARG A 82 6.69 -12.76 -7.94
N ILE A 83 7.28 -12.17 -6.91
CA ILE A 83 6.68 -11.07 -6.15
C ILE A 83 7.12 -9.75 -6.78
N SER A 84 6.14 -8.93 -7.15
CA SER A 84 6.38 -7.59 -7.71
C SER A 84 6.52 -6.56 -6.58
N THR A 85 6.88 -5.34 -6.94
CA THR A 85 6.78 -4.18 -6.04
C THR A 85 5.82 -3.15 -6.60
N ILE A 86 5.25 -2.30 -5.75
CA ILE A 86 4.41 -1.17 -6.20
C ILE A 86 5.19 -0.27 -7.16
N GLU A 87 6.48 -0.05 -6.89
CA GLU A 87 7.34 0.72 -7.79
C GLU A 87 7.55 0.05 -9.15
N THR A 88 7.62 -1.29 -9.18
CA THR A 88 7.65 -2.04 -10.45
C THR A 88 6.34 -1.85 -11.20
N CYS A 89 5.19 -1.95 -10.51
CA CYS A 89 3.89 -1.79 -11.13
C CYS A 89 3.64 -0.37 -11.68
N ARG A 90 4.21 0.66 -11.04
CA ARG A 90 4.19 2.05 -11.55
C ARG A 90 4.97 2.23 -12.84
N LYS A 91 5.94 1.35 -13.12
CA LYS A 91 6.91 1.48 -14.21
C LYS A 91 6.62 0.58 -15.42
N TYR A 92 5.62 -0.29 -15.37
CA TYR A 92 5.25 -1.08 -16.53
C TYR A 92 4.89 -0.17 -17.71
N GLU A 93 5.44 -0.49 -18.88
CA GLU A 93 5.24 0.28 -20.11
C GLU A 93 3.82 0.09 -20.66
N ASP A 94 3.27 -1.12 -20.54
CA ASP A 94 1.89 -1.39 -20.93
C ASP A 94 0.93 -0.71 -19.93
N PRO A 95 0.09 0.25 -20.36
CA PRO A 95 -0.83 0.97 -19.49
C PRO A 95 -1.97 0.11 -18.93
N LEU A 96 -2.20 -1.09 -19.44
CA LEU A 96 -3.12 -2.07 -18.86
C LEU A 96 -2.46 -2.86 -17.74
N GLN A 97 -1.15 -3.08 -17.79
CA GLN A 97 -0.41 -3.76 -16.71
C GLN A 97 0.09 -2.77 -15.64
N GLY A 98 0.46 -1.57 -16.08
CA GLY A 98 1.05 -0.52 -15.26
C GLY A 98 0.08 0.57 -14.87
N ASP A 99 0.39 1.21 -13.75
CA ASP A 99 -0.34 2.37 -13.26
C ASP A 99 0.63 3.34 -12.58
N ALA A 100 1.04 4.38 -13.29
CA ALA A 100 2.01 5.37 -12.81
C ALA A 100 1.60 6.06 -11.49
N HIS A 101 0.31 6.03 -11.16
CA HIS A 101 -0.25 6.61 -9.93
C HIS A 101 -0.70 5.54 -8.93
N GLU A 102 -0.21 4.31 -9.07
CA GLU A 102 -0.51 3.22 -8.17
C GLU A 102 -0.14 3.54 -6.72
N GLY A 103 -1.10 3.32 -5.82
CA GLY A 103 -0.94 3.63 -4.40
C GLY A 103 -0.82 5.12 -4.11
N THR A 104 -1.34 5.98 -5.00
CA THR A 104 -1.38 7.44 -4.83
C THR A 104 -2.82 7.94 -4.77
N VAL A 105 -3.09 8.93 -3.91
CA VAL A 105 -4.37 9.64 -3.82
C VAL A 105 -4.15 11.14 -3.70
N LEU A 106 -5.11 11.91 -4.19
CA LEU A 106 -5.23 13.34 -3.97
C LEU A 106 -6.31 13.58 -2.93
N TYR A 107 -5.98 14.32 -1.88
CA TYR A 107 -6.92 14.75 -0.86
C TYR A 107 -7.13 16.26 -0.98
N ARG A 108 -8.38 16.71 -0.83
CA ARG A 108 -8.75 18.10 -0.68
C ARG A 108 -9.46 18.29 0.66
N SER A 109 -9.08 19.32 1.42
CA SER A 109 -9.81 19.66 2.64
C SER A 109 -11.19 20.22 2.28
N ARG A 110 -12.13 20.16 3.23
CA ARG A 110 -13.26 21.10 3.20
C ARG A 110 -12.76 22.52 3.45
N ASP A 111 -13.59 23.48 3.08
CA ASP A 111 -13.35 24.88 3.38
C ASP A 111 -13.93 25.22 4.76
N TYR A 112 -13.13 25.93 5.56
CA TYR A 112 -13.44 26.31 6.92
C TYR A 112 -13.23 27.81 7.09
N SER A 113 -14.18 28.47 7.74
CA SER A 113 -14.10 29.89 8.09
C SER A 113 -14.31 30.06 9.58
N LYS A 114 -13.36 30.73 10.26
CA LYS A 114 -13.35 30.93 11.71
C LYS A 114 -13.52 29.62 12.50
N ALA A 115 -12.89 28.55 12.02
CA ALA A 115 -12.87 27.27 12.71
C ALA A 115 -12.08 27.35 14.02
N ASP A 116 -12.52 26.58 14.99
CA ASP A 116 -11.87 26.38 16.27
C ASP A 116 -11.48 24.91 16.44
N TRP A 117 -10.79 24.62 17.54
CA TRP A 117 -10.31 23.28 17.88
C TRP A 117 -11.41 22.20 17.90
N ASP A 118 -12.64 22.55 18.29
CA ASP A 118 -13.71 21.59 18.54
C ASP A 118 -14.65 21.41 17.33
N MET A 119 -14.43 22.16 16.25
CA MET A 119 -15.22 22.05 15.03
C MET A 119 -15.10 20.65 14.39
N PRO A 120 -16.23 19.95 14.16
CA PRO A 120 -16.20 18.59 13.62
C PRO A 120 -15.48 18.48 12.27
N GLY A 121 -14.54 17.54 12.18
CA GLY A 121 -13.80 17.24 10.96
C GLY A 121 -12.68 18.23 10.63
N PHE A 122 -12.63 19.41 11.27
CA PHE A 122 -11.61 20.43 10.99
C PHE A 122 -10.20 19.91 11.28
N ARG A 123 -10.03 19.22 12.41
CA ARG A 123 -8.73 18.67 12.83
C ARG A 123 -8.27 17.56 11.90
N GLU A 124 -9.17 16.68 11.51
CA GLU A 124 -8.90 15.58 10.59
C GLU A 124 -8.52 16.12 9.21
N ASP A 125 -9.23 17.14 8.73
CA ASP A 125 -8.97 17.77 7.45
C ASP A 125 -7.62 18.51 7.44
N ALA A 126 -7.34 19.29 8.49
CA ALA A 126 -6.04 19.94 8.68
C ALA A 126 -4.89 18.92 8.67
N LEU A 127 -5.02 17.86 9.47
CA LEU A 127 -3.98 16.83 9.57
C LEU A 127 -3.73 16.14 8.23
N ARG A 128 -4.80 15.80 7.48
CA ARG A 128 -4.68 15.17 6.16
C ARG A 128 -4.05 16.11 5.13
N SER A 129 -4.28 17.41 5.25
CA SER A 129 -3.59 18.45 4.48
C SER A 129 -2.16 18.71 4.94
N GLY A 130 -1.62 17.97 5.92
CA GLY A 130 -0.27 18.17 6.45
C GLY A 130 -0.14 19.37 7.40
N ILE A 131 -1.27 19.92 7.86
CA ILE A 131 -1.32 21.06 8.76
C ILE A 131 -1.57 20.54 10.19
N HIS A 132 -0.59 20.75 11.06
CA HIS A 132 -0.76 20.46 12.48
C HIS A 132 -1.40 21.65 13.20
N ILE A 133 -2.58 21.45 13.77
CA ILE A 133 -3.24 22.43 14.65
C ILE A 133 -2.92 22.03 16.09
N GLY A 134 -2.52 23.01 16.91
CA GLY A 134 -2.32 22.80 18.35
C GLY A 134 -3.60 23.04 19.16
N PRO A 135 -3.70 22.53 20.39
CA PRO A 135 -4.88 22.69 21.22
C PRO A 135 -5.18 24.16 21.55
N GLY A 136 -6.47 24.50 21.63
CA GLY A 136 -6.94 25.83 22.05
C GLY A 136 -6.78 26.95 21.01
N VAL A 137 -6.51 26.61 19.75
CA VAL A 137 -6.46 27.57 18.64
C VAL A 137 -7.88 27.87 18.14
N ASP A 138 -8.18 29.14 17.87
CA ASP A 138 -9.46 29.62 17.36
C ASP A 138 -9.31 30.51 16.11
N GLY A 139 -10.42 30.72 15.41
CA GLY A 139 -10.51 31.69 14.32
C GLY A 139 -9.70 31.34 13.06
N ILE A 140 -9.44 30.06 12.81
CA ILE A 140 -8.66 29.60 11.66
C ILE A 140 -9.51 29.55 10.39
N THR A 141 -8.92 29.97 9.28
CA THR A 141 -9.49 29.82 7.95
C THR A 141 -8.62 28.85 7.16
N MET A 142 -9.24 27.81 6.60
CA MET A 142 -8.64 26.88 5.67
C MET A 142 -9.48 26.90 4.40
N TYR A 143 -8.86 27.16 3.25
CA TYR A 143 -9.58 27.23 1.97
C TYR A 143 -8.73 26.63 0.86
N GLY A 144 -9.32 25.75 0.05
CA GLY A 144 -8.67 25.20 -1.14
C GLY A 144 -7.38 24.40 -0.87
N ASN A 145 -7.23 23.79 0.30
CA ASN A 145 -6.04 23.01 0.60
C ASN A 145 -6.09 21.66 -0.10
N THR A 146 -4.97 21.28 -0.72
CA THR A 146 -4.80 19.97 -1.36
C THR A 146 -3.51 19.32 -0.89
N SER A 147 -3.50 17.99 -0.85
CA SER A 147 -2.33 17.19 -0.50
C SER A 147 -2.32 15.90 -1.30
N GLN A 148 -1.17 15.51 -1.81
CA GLN A 148 -0.99 14.22 -2.47
C GLN A 148 -0.29 13.25 -1.53
N ASN A 149 -0.88 12.08 -1.34
CA ASN A 149 -0.34 11.02 -0.50
C ASN A 149 -0.05 9.79 -1.35
N SER A 150 1.14 9.22 -1.20
CA SER A 150 1.55 7.99 -1.87
C SER A 150 2.10 7.00 -0.85
N ILE A 151 1.79 5.71 -1.01
CA ILE A 151 2.51 4.69 -0.24
C ILE A 151 3.97 4.63 -0.68
N GLN A 152 4.83 4.37 0.29
CA GLN A 152 6.18 3.86 0.05
C GLN A 152 6.11 2.54 -0.73
N ASP A 153 7.23 2.17 -1.32
CA ASP A 153 7.30 0.90 -2.04
C ASP A 153 6.97 -0.28 -1.12
N ALA A 154 6.32 -1.28 -1.69
CA ALA A 154 5.78 -2.43 -0.98
C ALA A 154 5.80 -3.65 -1.91
N LEU A 155 5.92 -4.84 -1.32
CA LEU A 155 5.80 -6.08 -2.06
C LEU A 155 4.34 -6.32 -2.43
N VAL A 156 4.08 -6.81 -3.64
CA VAL A 156 2.71 -7.01 -4.14
C VAL A 156 2.59 -8.30 -4.93
N LEU A 157 1.49 -9.02 -4.72
CA LEU A 157 1.03 -10.09 -5.59
C LEU A 157 -0.41 -9.78 -6.01
N CYS A 158 -0.59 -9.53 -7.31
CA CYS A 158 -1.87 -9.22 -7.92
C CYS A 158 -2.48 -10.49 -8.52
N THR A 159 -3.77 -10.71 -8.33
CA THR A 159 -4.51 -11.82 -8.94
C THR A 159 -5.86 -11.28 -9.42
N THR A 160 -6.63 -12.06 -10.18
CA THR A 160 -8.01 -11.73 -10.53
C THR A 160 -8.97 -12.72 -9.89
N VAL A 161 -10.18 -12.28 -9.57
CA VAL A 161 -11.23 -13.17 -9.03
C VAL A 161 -11.99 -13.95 -10.11
N ASN A 162 -11.89 -13.56 -11.38
CA ASN A 162 -12.62 -14.20 -12.48
C ASN A 162 -11.63 -14.70 -13.54
N PHE A 163 -11.81 -15.93 -13.99
CA PHE A 163 -11.08 -16.44 -15.15
C PHE A 163 -11.70 -15.87 -16.43
N ARG A 164 -11.05 -14.85 -17.00
CA ARG A 164 -11.47 -14.14 -18.23
C ARG A 164 -10.27 -13.86 -19.13
N PRO A 165 -9.77 -14.85 -19.86
CA PRO A 165 -8.57 -14.70 -20.69
C PRO A 165 -8.71 -13.61 -21.77
N GLU A 166 -9.93 -13.34 -22.24
CA GLU A 166 -10.23 -12.33 -23.26
C GLU A 166 -9.96 -10.91 -22.72
N ASP A 167 -10.42 -10.63 -21.51
CA ASP A 167 -10.26 -9.34 -20.82
C ASP A 167 -8.82 -9.11 -20.30
N LEU A 168 -8.03 -10.18 -20.20
CA LEU A 168 -6.73 -10.21 -19.52
C LEU A 168 -5.57 -10.65 -20.43
N SER A 169 -5.79 -10.67 -21.74
CA SER A 169 -4.83 -11.19 -22.72
C SER A 169 -3.43 -10.57 -22.64
N THR A 170 -3.32 -9.29 -22.26
CA THR A 170 -2.01 -8.63 -22.04
C THR A 170 -1.18 -9.29 -20.92
N PHE A 171 -1.83 -9.83 -19.89
CA PHE A 171 -1.14 -10.52 -18.78
C PHE A 171 -0.64 -11.91 -19.18
N GLY A 172 -1.00 -12.38 -20.37
CA GLY A 172 -0.63 -13.67 -20.93
C GLY A 172 -1.78 -14.67 -20.97
N LYS A 173 -1.56 -15.77 -21.68
CA LYS A 173 -2.57 -16.82 -21.92
C LYS A 173 -2.50 -17.96 -20.91
N TYR A 174 -1.41 -18.06 -20.16
CA TYR A 174 -1.19 -19.14 -19.21
C TYR A 174 -1.73 -18.75 -17.84
N CYS A 175 -2.48 -19.64 -17.19
CA CYS A 175 -3.15 -19.34 -15.93
C CYS A 175 -2.96 -20.40 -14.84
N VAL A 176 -2.70 -19.91 -13.63
CA VAL A 176 -2.73 -20.71 -12.40
C VAL A 176 -3.90 -20.26 -11.54
N GLU A 177 -4.73 -21.23 -11.14
CA GLU A 177 -5.76 -21.06 -10.12
C GLU A 177 -5.15 -21.27 -8.73
N ILE A 178 -5.44 -20.35 -7.82
CA ILE A 178 -5.08 -20.45 -6.40
C ILE A 178 -6.38 -20.70 -5.63
N HIS A 179 -6.45 -21.83 -4.93
CA HIS A 179 -7.53 -22.19 -4.01
C HIS A 179 -7.06 -22.04 -2.56
N ASP A 180 -7.97 -22.20 -1.59
CA ASP A 180 -7.70 -22.06 -0.15
C ASP A 180 -6.83 -20.84 0.18
N ILE A 181 -7.31 -19.71 -0.36
CA ILE A 181 -6.61 -18.43 -0.44
C ILE A 181 -5.99 -18.01 0.89
N ASP A 182 -6.74 -18.16 1.99
CA ASP A 182 -6.27 -17.76 3.31
C ASP A 182 -5.01 -18.55 3.73
N GLU A 183 -4.94 -19.84 3.41
CA GLU A 183 -3.78 -20.69 3.72
C GLU A 183 -2.61 -20.43 2.77
N PHE A 184 -2.88 -20.25 1.47
CA PHE A 184 -1.86 -19.79 0.53
C PHE A 184 -1.21 -18.47 1.03
N PHE A 185 -2.00 -17.53 1.56
CA PHE A 185 -1.48 -16.27 2.10
C PHE A 185 -0.69 -16.46 3.37
N SER A 186 -1.16 -17.32 4.27
CA SER A 186 -0.47 -17.63 5.51
C SER A 186 0.93 -18.17 5.24
N VAL A 187 1.03 -19.16 4.34
CA VAL A 187 2.31 -19.79 3.95
C VAL A 187 3.23 -18.81 3.24
N LEU A 188 2.72 -18.09 2.22
CA LEU A 188 3.53 -17.13 1.47
C LEU A 188 4.01 -15.96 2.36
N THR A 189 3.12 -15.43 3.20
CA THR A 189 3.46 -14.33 4.11
C THR A 189 4.53 -14.78 5.10
N SER A 190 4.41 -15.98 5.65
CA SER A 190 5.42 -16.55 6.56
C SER A 190 6.79 -16.67 5.89
N ALA A 191 6.83 -17.13 4.64
CA ALA A 191 8.07 -17.20 3.86
C ALA A 191 8.67 -15.80 3.58
N LEU A 192 7.84 -14.80 3.29
CA LEU A 192 8.31 -13.43 3.07
C LEU A 192 8.84 -12.77 4.34
N TYR A 193 8.27 -13.05 5.52
CA TYR A 193 8.76 -12.54 6.80
C TYR A 193 10.19 -12.99 7.12
N GLN A 194 10.61 -14.16 6.64
CA GLN A 194 11.98 -14.64 6.81
C GLN A 194 12.99 -13.85 5.98
N ARG A 195 12.52 -13.14 4.93
CA ARG A 195 13.36 -12.41 3.97
C ARG A 195 13.31 -10.90 4.15
N TYR A 196 12.18 -10.38 4.64
CA TYR A 196 11.91 -8.95 4.69
C TYR A 196 11.40 -8.53 6.07
N PRO A 197 11.78 -7.32 6.56
CA PRO A 197 11.21 -6.75 7.78
C PRO A 197 9.81 -6.19 7.51
N ILE A 198 8.86 -7.09 7.25
CA ILE A 198 7.45 -6.75 6.97
C ILE A 198 6.85 -6.10 8.21
N HIS A 199 6.19 -4.96 7.99
CA HIS A 199 5.54 -4.19 9.05
C HIS A 199 4.03 -4.41 9.07
N LYS A 200 3.40 -4.47 7.90
CA LYS A 200 1.96 -4.71 7.75
C LYS A 200 1.69 -5.52 6.49
N PHE A 201 0.64 -6.31 6.56
CA PHE A 201 0.08 -7.08 5.47
C PHE A 201 -1.37 -6.66 5.22
N TYR A 202 -1.75 -6.57 3.95
CA TYR A 202 -3.10 -6.30 3.50
C TYR A 202 -3.47 -7.27 2.39
N ALA A 203 -4.72 -7.75 2.38
CA ALA A 203 -5.25 -8.53 1.28
C ALA A 203 -6.72 -8.20 1.02
N GLY A 204 -7.13 -8.22 -0.24
CA GLY A 204 -8.52 -7.98 -0.63
C GLY A 204 -8.71 -7.54 -2.07
N LEU A 205 -9.97 -7.41 -2.47
CA LEU A 205 -10.38 -6.75 -3.70
C LEU A 205 -9.89 -5.29 -3.80
N VAL A 206 -9.40 -4.94 -4.98
CA VAL A 206 -9.18 -3.56 -5.40
C VAL A 206 -10.53 -2.86 -5.61
N GLN A 207 -10.63 -1.62 -5.15
CA GLN A 207 -11.76 -0.74 -5.41
C GLN A 207 -11.51 0.13 -6.64
N TYR A 208 -12.38 -0.01 -7.63
CA TYR A 208 -12.32 0.77 -8.87
C TYR A 208 -13.09 2.09 -8.75
N ARG A 209 -12.36 3.17 -8.47
CA ARG A 209 -12.90 4.53 -8.22
C ARG A 209 -11.86 5.62 -8.41
N ASN A 210 -12.31 6.88 -8.38
CA ASN A 210 -11.41 8.03 -8.43
C ASN A 210 -10.48 8.09 -7.21
N ARG A 211 -9.29 8.64 -7.44
CA ARG A 211 -8.23 8.85 -6.43
C ARG A 211 -8.34 10.17 -5.69
N GLU A 212 -9.38 10.96 -5.99
CA GLU A 212 -9.64 12.25 -5.36
C GLU A 212 -10.67 12.10 -4.25
N PHE A 213 -10.33 12.59 -3.06
CA PHE A 213 -11.17 12.56 -1.86
C PHE A 213 -11.31 13.97 -1.27
N VAL A 214 -12.51 14.35 -0.85
CA VAL A 214 -12.79 15.67 -0.28
C VAL A 214 -13.32 15.51 1.14
N GLY A 215 -12.58 15.99 2.14
CA GLY A 215 -12.98 15.93 3.55
C GLY A 215 -13.08 14.51 4.15
N GLU A 216 -12.89 13.47 3.35
CA GLU A 216 -13.02 12.06 3.76
C GLU A 216 -11.73 11.28 3.58
N ALA A 217 -11.65 10.14 4.29
CA ALA A 217 -10.58 9.18 4.10
C ALA A 217 -10.84 8.30 2.89
N PRO A 218 -9.77 7.81 2.23
CA PRO A 218 -9.89 6.63 1.40
C PRO A 218 -10.57 5.50 2.20
N PRO A 219 -11.60 4.84 1.64
CA PRO A 219 -12.38 3.82 2.35
C PRO A 219 -11.60 2.50 2.56
N VAL A 220 -10.52 2.33 1.81
CA VAL A 220 -9.58 1.21 1.88
C VAL A 220 -8.15 1.74 1.82
N HIS A 221 -7.19 0.86 2.11
CA HIS A 221 -5.78 1.20 1.94
C HIS A 221 -5.52 1.68 0.51
N ILE A 222 -4.78 2.79 0.34
CA ILE A 222 -4.62 3.44 -0.98
C ILE A 222 -3.96 2.56 -2.04
N GLY A 223 -3.19 1.56 -1.60
CA GLY A 223 -2.67 0.49 -2.46
C GLY A 223 -3.73 -0.46 -3.02
N PHE A 224 -5.03 -0.24 -2.76
CA PHE A 224 -6.16 -1.02 -3.27
C PHE A 224 -7.14 -0.12 -4.03
N ILE A 225 -6.69 1.04 -4.53
CA ILE A 225 -7.53 1.97 -5.29
C ILE A 225 -6.94 2.13 -6.69
N LYS A 226 -7.74 1.78 -7.69
CA LYS A 226 -7.45 1.99 -9.11
C LYS A 226 -8.59 2.76 -9.77
N PRO A 227 -8.35 3.59 -10.80
CA PRO A 227 -9.44 4.16 -11.58
C PRO A 227 -10.17 3.04 -12.33
N ARG A 228 -11.46 3.26 -12.65
CA ARG A 228 -12.26 2.26 -13.37
C ARG A 228 -11.72 1.99 -14.76
N HIS A 229 -11.47 3.04 -15.54
CA HIS A 229 -10.85 2.89 -16.85
C HIS A 229 -9.32 3.05 -16.71
N PRO A 230 -8.49 2.16 -17.31
CA PRO A 230 -8.85 0.93 -18.03
C PRO A 230 -8.87 -0.34 -17.15
N TYR A 231 -8.72 -0.21 -15.82
CA TYR A 231 -8.35 -1.34 -14.96
C TYR A 231 -9.49 -2.22 -14.43
N GLU A 232 -10.75 -1.76 -14.48
CA GLU A 232 -11.92 -2.46 -13.92
C GLU A 232 -12.10 -3.90 -14.43
N PRO A 233 -11.86 -4.22 -15.72
CA PRO A 233 -11.93 -5.61 -16.20
C PRO A 233 -11.02 -6.58 -15.44
N GLN A 234 -9.94 -6.09 -14.81
CA GLN A 234 -9.00 -6.94 -14.09
C GLN A 234 -9.60 -7.60 -12.86
N GLN A 235 -10.63 -6.99 -12.25
CA GLN A 235 -11.32 -7.50 -11.05
C GLN A 235 -10.31 -8.00 -9.99
N GLU A 236 -9.34 -7.15 -9.67
CA GLU A 236 -8.12 -7.54 -9.00
C GLU A 236 -8.35 -7.89 -7.53
N PHE A 237 -7.81 -9.03 -7.10
CA PHE A 237 -7.57 -9.36 -5.70
C PHE A 237 -6.07 -9.23 -5.43
N ARG A 238 -5.72 -8.38 -4.47
CA ARG A 238 -4.33 -7.99 -4.20
C ARG A 238 -3.88 -8.45 -2.84
N MET A 239 -2.61 -8.85 -2.76
CA MET A 239 -1.85 -9.00 -1.53
C MET A 239 -0.75 -7.94 -1.51
N LEU A 240 -0.57 -7.27 -0.38
CA LEU A 240 0.35 -6.16 -0.23
C LEU A 240 1.09 -6.26 1.11
N TRP A 241 2.41 -6.32 1.07
CA TRP A 241 3.26 -6.31 2.28
C TRP A 241 4.09 -5.04 2.32
N THR A 242 3.83 -4.19 3.30
CA THR A 242 4.67 -3.02 3.58
C THR A 242 5.91 -3.43 4.35
N VAL A 243 7.07 -2.94 3.93
CA VAL A 243 8.37 -3.31 4.51
C VAL A 243 8.98 -2.09 5.19
N ARG A 244 9.49 -2.24 6.42
CA ARG A 244 10.17 -1.16 7.13
C ARG A 244 11.64 -1.14 6.73
N THR A 245 11.93 -0.61 5.55
CA THR A 245 13.30 -0.50 5.03
C THR A 245 13.54 0.86 4.38
N ARG A 246 14.80 1.31 4.40
CA ARG A 246 15.26 2.46 3.60
C ARG A 246 15.86 2.02 2.27
N LYS A 247 16.14 0.72 2.10
CA LYS A 247 16.67 0.18 0.85
C LYS A 247 15.53 0.04 -0.17
N PRO A 248 15.77 0.32 -1.46
CA PRO A 248 14.80 0.02 -2.50
C PRO A 248 14.39 -1.45 -2.47
N LEU A 249 13.11 -1.74 -2.67
CA LEU A 249 12.65 -3.10 -2.89
C LEU A 249 12.85 -3.45 -4.37
N THR A 250 13.12 -4.73 -4.63
CA THR A 250 13.23 -5.26 -5.98
C THR A 250 12.25 -6.39 -6.15
N ALA A 251 11.55 -6.43 -7.29
CA ALA A 251 10.78 -7.59 -7.67
C ALA A 251 11.70 -8.81 -7.77
N GLY A 252 11.24 -9.98 -7.34
CA GLY A 252 12.08 -11.17 -7.28
C GLY A 252 11.29 -12.45 -7.09
N ASN A 253 11.94 -13.57 -7.40
CA ASN A 253 11.36 -14.89 -7.24
C ASN A 253 11.48 -15.35 -5.78
N ILE A 254 10.43 -15.98 -5.30
CA ILE A 254 10.41 -16.70 -4.03
C ILE A 254 9.99 -18.14 -4.31
N VAL A 255 10.77 -19.08 -3.79
CA VAL A 255 10.53 -20.52 -3.89
C VAL A 255 9.99 -20.97 -2.54
N VAL A 256 8.75 -21.43 -2.54
CA VAL A 256 8.02 -21.99 -1.39
C VAL A 256 7.25 -23.20 -1.90
N PRO A 257 7.88 -24.38 -1.97
CA PRO A 257 7.27 -25.57 -2.58
C PRO A 257 5.92 -25.95 -1.96
N GLU A 258 5.71 -25.63 -0.68
CA GLU A 258 4.46 -25.86 0.04
C GLU A 258 3.27 -25.11 -0.57
N LEU A 259 3.51 -24.05 -1.34
CA LEU A 259 2.43 -23.34 -2.03
C LEU A 259 1.83 -24.14 -3.19
N SER A 260 2.56 -25.13 -3.73
CA SER A 260 2.08 -25.96 -4.83
C SER A 260 0.76 -26.66 -4.52
N GLN A 261 0.53 -27.04 -3.26
CA GLN A 261 -0.70 -27.71 -2.83
C GLN A 261 -1.96 -26.84 -3.03
N PHE A 262 -1.80 -25.51 -3.07
CA PHE A 262 -2.88 -24.54 -3.26
C PHE A 262 -2.98 -24.05 -4.71
N CYS A 263 -2.08 -24.47 -5.58
CA CYS A 263 -1.99 -24.02 -6.96
C CYS A 263 -2.45 -25.12 -7.91
N ARG A 264 -3.19 -24.74 -8.96
CA ARG A 264 -3.57 -25.64 -10.04
C ARG A 264 -3.39 -24.96 -11.39
N ARG A 265 -2.65 -25.61 -12.28
CA ARG A 265 -2.55 -25.20 -13.69
C ARG A 265 -3.90 -25.41 -14.37
N ILE A 266 -4.44 -24.41 -15.06
CA ILE A 266 -5.76 -24.51 -15.71
C ILE A 266 -5.80 -24.09 -17.18
N ALA A 267 -4.77 -23.41 -17.68
CA ALA A 267 -4.60 -23.04 -19.10
C ALA A 267 -3.14 -22.74 -19.38
#